data_AF-A0A075XAC6-F1
#
_entry.id   AF-A0A075XAC6-F1
#
_cell.length_a   1.000
_cell.length_b   1.000
_cell.length_c   1.000
_cell.angle_alpha   90.00
_cell.angle_beta   90.00
_cell.angle_gamma   90.00
#
_symmetry.space_group_name_H-M   'P 1'
#
loop_
_entity.id
_entity.type
_entity.pdbx_description
1 polymer ?
#
loop_
_entity_poly.entity_id
_entity_poly.type
_entity_poly.pdbx_seq_one_letter_code
_entity_poly.pdbx_strand_id
1 'polypeptide(L)'
;SFVTSGERRLRIAQVLTDNRERIVKQAGDQLFQKRPDVVSPGGNAYGQEMTATCLRDLDYYLRLITYGVVSGDVTPIEEIGVVGVREMYKSLGTPIDAVAAGVNAMKNVAASLLSGEDAAEAGAYFDYLVGAMS
;
A
#
# COMPACT_ATOMS: atom_id res chain seq x y z
N SER A 1 -24.74 -0.31 -11.08
CA SER A 1 -25.20 -0.68 -9.72
C SER A 1 -24.07 -1.43 -9.02
N PHE A 2 -23.93 -1.33 -7.69
CA PHE A 2 -22.80 -1.92 -6.96
C PHE A 2 -22.63 -3.43 -7.20
N VAL A 3 -23.75 -4.17 -7.16
CA VAL A 3 -23.74 -5.64 -7.36
C VAL A 3 -23.37 -6.05 -8.78
N THR A 4 -23.73 -5.24 -9.78
CA THR A 4 -23.47 -5.57 -11.20
C THR A 4 -22.00 -5.41 -11.58
N SER A 5 -21.21 -4.61 -10.83
CA SER A 5 -19.77 -4.46 -11.03
C SER A 5 -18.92 -5.35 -10.10
N GLY A 6 -19.54 -6.25 -9.33
CA GLY A 6 -18.84 -7.11 -8.37
C GLY A 6 -17.75 -7.99 -9.00
N GLU A 7 -18.04 -8.62 -10.14
CA GLU A 7 -17.06 -9.46 -10.85
C GLU A 7 -15.83 -8.67 -11.29
N ARG A 8 -16.00 -7.41 -11.69
CA ARG A 8 -14.89 -6.54 -12.05
C ARG A 8 -14.00 -6.26 -10.84
N ARG A 9 -14.59 -5.89 -9.69
CA ARG A 9 -13.83 -5.64 -8.45
C ARG A 9 -13.10 -6.88 -7.94
N LEU A 10 -13.73 -8.06 -8.05
CA LEU A 10 -13.07 -9.33 -7.73
C LEU A 10 -11.89 -9.62 -8.66
N ARG A 11 -12.00 -9.36 -9.97
CA ARG A 11 -10.86 -9.50 -10.90
C ARG A 11 -9.72 -8.55 -10.56
N ILE A 12 -10.01 -7.29 -10.22
CA ILE A 12 -8.98 -6.33 -9.78
C ILE A 12 -8.26 -6.86 -8.55
N ALA A 13 -9.01 -7.25 -7.51
CA ALA A 13 -8.44 -7.79 -6.28
C ALA A 13 -7.61 -9.07 -6.51
N GLN A 14 -8.05 -9.93 -7.43
CA GLN A 14 -7.34 -11.14 -7.82
C GLN A 14 -5.98 -10.81 -8.45
N VAL A 15 -5.93 -9.90 -9.43
CA VAL A 15 -4.67 -9.49 -10.07
C VAL A 15 -3.69 -8.90 -9.06
N LEU A 16 -4.17 -8.06 -8.13
CA LEU A 16 -3.33 -7.51 -7.06
C LEU A 16 -2.79 -8.60 -6.13
N THR A 17 -3.65 -9.56 -5.76
CA THR A 17 -3.29 -10.67 -4.87
C THR A 17 -2.27 -11.62 -5.51
N ASP A 18 -2.48 -12.00 -6.78
CA ASP A 18 -1.59 -12.90 -7.52
C ASP A 18 -0.21 -12.30 -7.74
N ASN A 19 -0.13 -10.96 -7.81
CA ASN A 19 1.12 -10.23 -8.01
C ASN A 19 1.69 -9.60 -6.72
N ARG A 20 1.17 -9.97 -5.53
CA ARG A 20 1.52 -9.32 -4.25
C ARG A 20 3.03 -9.22 -4.02
N GLU A 21 3.77 -10.31 -4.26
CA GLU A 21 5.19 -10.39 -3.97
C GLU A 21 5.97 -9.43 -4.88
N ARG A 22 5.58 -9.38 -6.16
CA ARG A 22 6.16 -8.46 -7.12
C ARG A 22 5.86 -7.01 -6.76
N ILE A 23 4.60 -6.70 -6.41
CA ILE A 23 4.18 -5.34 -6.06
C ILE A 23 4.96 -4.84 -4.85
N VAL A 24 4.97 -5.61 -3.76
CA VAL A 24 5.63 -5.23 -2.51
C VAL A 24 7.14 -5.10 -2.71
N LYS A 25 7.79 -6.06 -3.37
CA LYS A 25 9.23 -6.02 -3.60
C LYS A 25 9.66 -4.84 -4.47
N GLN A 26 9.02 -4.64 -5.62
CA GLN A 26 9.36 -3.54 -6.52
C GLN A 26 9.03 -2.17 -5.92
N ALA A 27 7.96 -2.06 -5.14
CA ALA A 27 7.63 -0.84 -4.42
C ALA A 27 8.67 -0.54 -3.33
N GLY A 28 9.12 -1.55 -2.59
CA GLY A 28 10.21 -1.43 -1.63
C GLY A 28 11.51 -0.94 -2.27
N ASP A 29 11.91 -1.55 -3.38
CA ASP A 29 13.10 -1.13 -4.13
C ASP A 29 13.00 0.34 -4.57
N GLN A 30 11.84 0.75 -5.10
CA GLN A 30 11.59 2.16 -5.49
C GLN A 30 11.59 3.10 -4.28
N LEU A 31 11.01 2.69 -3.16
CA LEU A 31 10.99 3.46 -1.92
C LEU A 31 12.43 3.72 -1.44
N PHE A 32 13.26 2.68 -1.37
CA PHE A 32 14.63 2.81 -0.86
C PHE A 32 15.54 3.60 -1.81
N GLN A 33 15.28 3.59 -3.11
CA GLN A 33 15.94 4.49 -4.05
C GLN A 33 15.55 5.96 -3.83
N LYS A 34 14.27 6.23 -3.55
CA LYS A 34 13.77 7.60 -3.35
C LYS A 34 14.05 8.14 -1.94
N ARG A 35 14.10 7.25 -0.96
CA ARG A 35 14.28 7.53 0.48
C ARG A 35 15.40 6.66 1.05
N PRO A 36 16.65 6.87 0.61
CA PRO A 36 17.78 6.09 1.11
C PRO A 36 18.03 6.32 2.61
N ASP A 37 17.52 7.42 3.16
CA ASP A 37 17.61 7.76 4.59
C ASP A 37 16.98 6.70 5.50
N VAL A 38 15.90 6.03 5.06
CA VAL A 38 15.19 5.06 5.92
C VAL A 38 15.92 3.73 6.05
N VAL A 39 16.80 3.40 5.10
CA VAL A 39 17.61 2.15 5.07
C VAL A 39 19.10 2.38 5.28
N SER A 40 19.51 3.60 5.62
CA SER A 40 20.89 3.94 6.00
C SER A 40 21.09 3.83 7.51
N PRO A 41 22.33 3.76 8.03
CA PRO A 41 22.57 3.75 9.48
C PRO A 41 21.85 4.91 10.19
N GLY A 42 21.00 4.58 11.16
CA GLY A 42 20.12 5.53 11.87
C GLY A 42 18.70 5.63 11.31
N GLY A 43 18.41 5.04 10.16
CA GLY A 43 17.07 4.93 9.58
C GLY A 43 16.23 3.84 10.24
N ASN A 44 14.90 4.02 10.23
CA ASN A 44 13.98 3.10 10.91
C ASN A 44 13.92 1.70 10.28
N ALA A 45 14.22 1.58 8.98
CA ALA A 45 14.22 0.34 8.23
C ALA A 45 15.64 -0.24 8.05
N TYR A 46 16.64 0.27 8.79
CA TYR A 46 18.04 -0.15 8.67
C TYR A 46 18.27 -1.58 9.15
N GLY A 47 18.89 -2.39 8.30
CA GLY A 47 19.21 -3.80 8.57
C GLY A 47 18.15 -4.77 8.07
N GLN A 48 18.54 -6.04 7.93
CA GLN A 48 17.73 -7.07 7.27
C GLN A 48 16.35 -7.27 7.92
N GLU A 49 16.29 -7.33 9.25
CA GLU A 49 15.05 -7.54 9.99
C GLU A 49 14.09 -6.35 9.89
N MET A 50 14.62 -5.13 9.98
CA MET A 50 13.81 -3.91 9.91
C MET A 50 13.33 -3.64 8.48
N THR A 51 14.17 -3.89 7.48
CA THR A 51 13.75 -3.86 6.07
C THR A 51 12.63 -4.88 5.81
N ALA A 52 12.75 -6.11 6.30
CA ALA A 52 11.68 -7.11 6.16
C ALA A 52 10.38 -6.67 6.83
N THR A 53 10.47 -6.01 8.00
CA THR A 53 9.32 -5.44 8.71
C THR A 53 8.67 -4.30 7.92
N CYS A 54 9.47 -3.43 7.29
CA CYS A 54 8.97 -2.37 6.41
C CYS A 54 8.19 -2.95 5.21
N LEU A 55 8.72 -3.98 4.54
CA LEU A 55 8.02 -4.64 3.43
C LEU A 55 6.75 -5.37 3.89
N ARG A 56 6.74 -5.92 5.11
CA ARG A 56 5.54 -6.52 5.71
C ARG A 56 4.42 -5.48 5.91
N ASP A 57 4.75 -4.27 6.34
CA ASP A 57 3.75 -3.20 6.46
C ASP A 57 3.17 -2.81 5.09
N LEU A 58 3.98 -2.78 4.03
CA LEU A 58 3.49 -2.57 2.67
C LEU A 58 2.53 -3.70 2.23
N ASP A 59 2.85 -4.96 2.52
CA ASP A 59 1.96 -6.09 2.25
C ASP A 59 0.64 -6.01 3.02
N TYR A 60 0.67 -5.55 4.28
CA TYR A 60 -0.54 -5.27 5.06
C TYR A 60 -1.45 -4.25 4.37
N TYR A 61 -0.87 -3.15 3.88
CA TYR A 61 -1.66 -2.14 3.18
C TYR A 61 -2.18 -2.63 1.83
N LEU A 62 -1.40 -3.39 1.07
CA LEU A 62 -1.87 -3.99 -0.18
C LEU A 62 -3.10 -4.89 0.08
N ARG A 63 -3.05 -5.69 1.15
CA ARG A 63 -4.19 -6.52 1.58
C ARG A 63 -5.42 -5.68 1.92
N LEU A 64 -5.27 -4.63 2.71
CA LEU A 64 -6.40 -3.73 3.04
C LEU A 64 -6.98 -3.04 1.80
N ILE A 65 -6.12 -2.65 0.86
CA ILE A 65 -6.56 -2.09 -0.42
C ILE A 65 -7.42 -3.10 -1.20
N THR A 66 -7.03 -4.38 -1.25
CA THR A 66 -7.90 -5.40 -1.90
C THR A 66 -9.25 -5.55 -1.22
N TYR A 67 -9.31 -5.39 0.11
CA TYR A 67 -10.60 -5.39 0.84
C TYR A 67 -11.46 -4.20 0.46
N GLY A 68 -10.87 -3.01 0.38
CA GLY A 68 -11.58 -1.80 -0.05
C GLY A 68 -12.09 -1.89 -1.49
N VAL A 69 -11.29 -2.48 -2.39
CA VAL A 69 -11.70 -2.73 -3.78
C VAL A 69 -12.92 -3.64 -3.81
N VAL A 70 -12.94 -4.79 -3.11
CA VAL A 70 -14.10 -5.70 -3.22
C VAL A 70 -15.35 -5.14 -2.54
N SER A 71 -15.20 -4.43 -1.41
CA SER A 71 -16.30 -3.76 -0.71
C SER A 71 -16.83 -2.54 -1.46
N GLY A 72 -16.06 -1.99 -2.41
CA GLY A 72 -16.37 -0.75 -3.10
C GLY A 72 -16.34 0.47 -2.18
N ASP A 73 -15.63 0.40 -1.06
CA ASP A 73 -15.62 1.43 -0.01
C ASP A 73 -14.31 1.40 0.79
N VAL A 74 -13.91 2.53 1.37
CA VAL A 74 -12.66 2.68 2.13
C VAL A 74 -12.78 2.25 3.58
N THR A 75 -13.99 2.00 4.09
CA THR A 75 -14.23 1.62 5.51
C THR A 75 -13.29 0.51 6.01
N PRO A 76 -13.04 -0.60 5.29
CA PRO A 76 -12.09 -1.62 5.76
C PRO A 76 -10.63 -1.13 5.88
N ILE A 77 -10.24 -0.17 5.03
CA ILE A 77 -8.91 0.46 5.09
C ILE A 77 -8.87 1.43 6.28
N GLU A 78 -9.93 2.21 6.47
CA GLU A 78 -10.02 3.24 7.50
C GLU A 78 -9.96 2.63 8.91
N GLU A 79 -10.88 1.71 9.20
CA GLU A 79 -11.06 1.12 10.53
C GLU A 79 -9.84 0.32 10.99
N ILE A 80 -9.11 -0.30 10.05
CA ILE A 80 -8.00 -1.21 10.37
C ILE A 80 -6.64 -0.52 10.24
N GLY A 81 -6.46 0.32 9.22
CA GLY A 81 -5.13 0.80 8.80
C GLY A 81 -4.91 2.30 8.93
N VAL A 82 -5.95 3.10 9.20
CA VAL A 82 -5.86 4.57 9.28
C VAL A 82 -6.14 5.09 10.69
N VAL A 83 -7.19 4.62 11.35
CA VAL A 83 -7.49 5.07 12.72
C VAL A 83 -6.34 4.70 13.65
N GLY A 84 -5.67 5.71 14.23
CA GLY A 84 -4.53 5.54 15.13
C GLY A 84 -3.17 5.35 14.46
N VAL A 85 -3.09 5.41 13.11
CA VAL A 85 -1.86 5.14 12.36
C VAL A 85 -0.74 6.14 12.68
N ARG A 86 -1.08 7.41 12.94
CA ARG A 86 -0.12 8.47 13.25
C ARG A 86 0.50 8.27 14.62
N GLU A 87 -0.32 7.95 15.61
CA GLU A 87 0.10 7.66 16.98
C GLU A 87 1.00 6.42 17.00
N MET A 88 0.62 5.37 16.27
CA MET A 88 1.40 4.14 16.14
C MET A 88 2.78 4.42 15.54
N TYR A 89 2.85 5.01 14.34
CA TYR A 89 4.14 5.23 13.67
C TYR A 89 5.01 6.26 14.40
N LYS A 90 4.42 7.27 15.02
CA LYS A 90 5.15 8.20 15.90
C LYS A 90 5.77 7.47 17.09
N SER A 91 5.04 6.54 17.71
CA SER A 91 5.57 5.76 18.84
C SER A 91 6.69 4.81 18.42
N LEU A 92 6.66 4.31 17.18
CA LEU A 92 7.69 3.42 16.62
C LEU A 92 8.87 4.19 16.00
N GLY A 93 8.81 5.53 15.95
CA GLY A 93 9.82 6.35 15.26
C GLY A 93 9.86 6.15 13.74
N THR A 94 8.78 5.64 13.15
CA THR A 94 8.67 5.41 11.71
C THR A 94 8.19 6.70 11.03
N PRO A 95 8.88 7.21 10.00
CA PRO A 95 8.43 8.35 9.22
C PRO A 95 7.20 7.97 8.39
N ILE A 96 6.01 8.43 8.81
CA ILE A 96 4.74 8.07 8.15
C ILE A 96 4.67 8.53 6.69
N ASP A 97 5.37 9.62 6.35
CA ASP A 97 5.54 10.11 4.98
C ASP A 97 6.33 9.13 4.10
N ALA A 98 7.25 8.35 4.68
CA ALA A 98 7.94 7.28 3.97
C ALA A 98 7.03 6.07 3.73
N VAL A 99 6.13 5.76 4.69
CA VAL A 99 5.09 4.74 4.51
C VAL A 99 4.16 5.13 3.36
N ALA A 100 3.67 6.38 3.35
CA ALA A 100 2.86 6.92 2.26
C ALA A 100 3.59 6.85 0.91
N ALA A 101 4.90 7.16 0.88
CA ALA A 101 5.72 7.01 -0.32
C ALA A 101 5.80 5.55 -0.81
N GLY A 102 5.90 4.58 0.10
CA GLY A 102 5.86 3.15 -0.22
C GLY A 102 4.52 2.70 -0.78
N VAL A 103 3.41 3.17 -0.21
CA VAL A 103 2.05 2.91 -0.76
C VAL A 103 1.90 3.50 -2.16
N ASN A 104 2.41 4.70 -2.40
CA ASN A 104 2.41 5.31 -3.73
C ASN A 104 3.30 4.53 -4.73
N ALA A 105 4.42 3.96 -4.28
CA ALA A 105 5.24 3.08 -5.12
C ALA A 105 4.48 1.77 -5.46
N MET A 106 3.73 1.20 -4.52
CA MET A 106 2.85 0.05 -4.80
C MET A 106 1.80 0.39 -5.85
N LYS A 107 1.18 1.58 -5.78
CA LYS A 107 0.25 2.07 -6.80
C LYS A 107 0.87 2.07 -8.20
N ASN A 108 2.10 2.58 -8.34
CA ASN A 108 2.80 2.63 -9.62
C ASN A 108 3.04 1.23 -10.21
N VAL A 109 3.47 0.28 -9.38
CA VAL A 109 3.69 -1.10 -9.82
C VAL A 109 2.35 -1.76 -10.17
N ALA A 110 1.34 -1.61 -9.33
CA ALA A 110 -0.01 -2.16 -9.55
C ALA A 110 -0.65 -1.64 -10.84
N ALA A 111 -0.51 -0.34 -11.14
CA ALA A 111 -1.04 0.27 -12.36
C ALA A 111 -0.43 -0.33 -13.64
N SER A 112 0.82 -0.81 -13.59
CA SER A 112 1.45 -1.50 -14.73
C SER A 112 0.91 -2.92 -15.00
N LEU A 113 0.14 -3.47 -14.05
CA LEU A 113 -0.41 -4.84 -14.12
C LEU A 113 -1.91 -4.85 -14.47
N LEU A 114 -2.57 -3.70 -14.43
CA LEU A 114 -4.00 -3.54 -14.61
C LEU A 114 -4.31 -2.85 -15.94
N SER A 115 -5.52 -3.06 -16.46
CA SER A 115 -6.04 -2.27 -17.58
C SER A 115 -6.26 -0.81 -17.15
N GLY A 116 -6.34 0.14 -18.07
CA GLY A 116 -6.44 1.57 -17.72
C GLY A 116 -7.63 1.91 -16.80
N GLU A 117 -8.79 1.29 -17.02
CA GLU A 117 -9.97 1.49 -16.17
C GLU A 117 -9.80 0.82 -14.80
N ASP A 118 -9.22 -0.38 -14.76
CA ASP A 118 -8.98 -1.13 -13.53
C ASP A 118 -7.90 -0.48 -12.67
N ALA A 119 -6.86 0.07 -13.30
CA ALA A 119 -5.82 0.85 -12.65
C ALA A 119 -6.38 2.14 -12.05
N ALA A 120 -7.32 2.80 -12.73
CA ALA A 120 -7.99 3.99 -12.20
C ALA A 120 -8.85 3.64 -10.97
N GLU A 121 -9.62 2.54 -11.03
CA GLU A 121 -10.44 2.09 -9.90
C GLU A 121 -9.59 1.66 -8.71
N ALA A 122 -8.59 0.80 -8.90
CA ALA A 122 -7.67 0.40 -7.84
C ALA A 122 -6.91 1.61 -7.27
N GLY A 123 -6.45 2.50 -8.15
CA GLY A 123 -5.67 3.69 -7.81
C GLY A 123 -6.34 4.60 -6.80
N ALA A 124 -7.68 4.73 -6.83
CA ALA A 124 -8.43 5.54 -5.87
C ALA A 124 -8.25 5.06 -4.41
N TYR A 125 -8.16 3.76 -4.18
CA TYR A 125 -7.94 3.19 -2.84
C TYR A 125 -6.51 3.41 -2.35
N PHE A 126 -5.53 3.31 -3.25
CA PHE A 126 -4.15 3.69 -2.94
C PHE A 126 -4.06 5.18 -2.57
N ASP A 127 -4.70 6.05 -3.36
CA ASP A 127 -4.66 7.50 -3.15
C ASP A 127 -5.34 7.93 -1.85
N TYR A 128 -6.46 7.29 -1.49
CA TYR A 128 -7.10 7.49 -0.19
C TYR A 128 -6.12 7.19 0.95
N LEU A 129 -5.46 6.03 0.91
CA LEU A 129 -4.53 5.62 1.97
C LEU A 129 -3.32 6.55 2.07
N VAL A 130 -2.74 6.95 0.92
CA VAL A 130 -1.66 7.94 0.86
C VAL A 130 -2.09 9.28 1.46
N GLY A 131 -3.29 9.75 1.11
CA GLY A 131 -3.85 10.98 1.63
C GLY A 131 -4.09 10.93 3.14
N ALA A 132 -4.57 9.80 3.66
CA ALA A 132 -4.82 9.61 5.09
C ALA A 132 -3.53 9.64 5.94
N MET A 133 -2.40 9.22 5.35
CA MET A 133 -1.07 9.20 5.98
C MET A 133 -0.32 10.53 5.89
N SER A 134 -0.77 11.48 5.07
CA SER A 134 -0.14 12.79 4.85
C SER A 134 -0.57 13.78 5.91
#